data_AF-A0A7C0UK10-F1
#
_entry.id   AF-A0A7C0UK10-F1
#
_cell.length_a   1.000
_cell.length_b   1.000
_cell.length_c   1.000
_cell.angle_alpha   90.00
_cell.angle_beta   90.00
_cell.angle_gamma   90.00
#
_symmetry.space_group_name_H-M   'P 1'
#
loop_
_entity.id
_entity.type
_entity.pdbx_description
1 polymer ?
#
loop_
_entity_poly.entity_id
_entity_poly.type
_entity_poly.pdbx_seq_one_letter_code
_entity_poly.pdbx_strand_id
1 'polypeptide(L)'
;MNIILAILLDNMAKELTSEERIHFSDLEQNFDWHVTRYREEVEEKLQTGKRALLMEEQKRLEDYLAIYHRGEVDDLRVNIDFAAAKIRVLKEVLERD
;
A
#
# COMPACT_ATOMS: atom_id res chain seq x y z
N MET A 1 23.32 5.68 31.04
CA MET A 1 22.19 5.59 30.09
C MET A 1 22.62 6.37 28.86
N ASN A 2 22.87 5.67 27.76
CA ASN A 2 23.83 6.08 26.72
C ASN A 2 23.18 7.05 25.72
N ILE A 3 23.67 8.30 25.69
CA ILE A 3 23.22 9.41 24.82
C ILE A 3 23.36 9.07 23.31
N ILE A 4 24.14 8.03 22.98
CA ILE A 4 24.42 7.57 21.62
C ILE A 4 23.19 6.90 20.95
N LEU A 5 22.24 6.34 21.72
CA LEU A 5 21.08 5.66 21.12
C LEU A 5 20.04 6.63 20.54
N ALA A 6 19.99 7.86 21.05
CA ALA A 6 19.05 8.89 20.56
C ALA A 6 19.50 9.48 19.21
N ILE A 7 20.80 9.49 18.92
CA ILE A 7 21.37 10.08 17.69
C ILE A 7 21.18 9.14 16.48
N LEU A 8 21.02 7.82 16.71
CA LEU A 8 20.79 6.85 15.63
C LEU A 8 19.33 6.74 15.17
N LEU A 9 18.38 7.28 15.94
CA LEU A 9 16.95 7.36 15.55
C LEU A 9 16.64 8.60 14.70
N ASP A 10 17.62 9.50 14.54
CA ASP A 10 17.53 10.74 13.77
C ASP A 10 17.87 10.53 12.27
N ASN A 11 17.87 9.28 11.81
CA ASN A 11 17.95 8.96 10.38
C ASN A 11 16.57 9.16 9.73
N MET A 12 16.21 10.43 9.57
CA MET A 12 15.25 10.95 8.58
C MET A 12 14.01 10.09 8.33
N ALA A 13 13.20 9.86 9.37
CA ALA A 13 11.77 9.65 9.14
C ALA A 13 11.28 10.91 8.41
N LYS A 14 11.12 10.84 7.09
CA LYS A 14 10.63 11.94 6.25
C LYS A 14 9.38 12.47 6.94
N GLU A 15 9.43 13.73 7.38
CA GLU A 15 8.24 14.34 7.97
C GLU A 15 7.12 14.30 6.93
N LEU A 16 6.00 13.69 7.30
CA LEU A 16 4.83 13.66 6.43
C LEU A 16 4.41 15.09 6.13
N THR A 17 4.16 15.37 4.86
CA THR A 17 3.46 16.57 4.43
C THR A 17 2.05 16.59 5.02
N SER A 18 1.41 17.75 5.03
CA SER A 18 0.02 17.87 5.48
C SER A 18 -0.93 17.02 4.64
N GLU A 19 -0.66 16.86 3.35
CA GLU A 19 -1.43 16.00 2.44
C GLU A 19 -1.24 14.52 2.79
N GLU A 20 0.00 14.07 2.99
CA GLU A 20 0.30 12.70 3.42
C GLU A 20 -0.38 12.40 4.77
N ARG A 21 -0.35 13.33 5.74
CA ARG A 21 -1.04 13.17 7.03
C ARG A 21 -2.56 12.99 6.87
N ILE A 22 -3.20 13.81 6.04
CA ILE A 22 -4.64 13.70 5.78
C ILE A 22 -4.95 12.36 5.11
N HIS A 23 -4.16 12.00 4.10
CA HIS A 23 -4.33 10.75 3.37
C HIS A 23 -4.22 9.53 4.28
N PHE A 24 -3.16 9.45 5.10
CA PHE A 24 -2.96 8.31 5.99
C PHE A 24 -3.97 8.28 7.14
N SER A 25 -4.37 9.44 7.68
CA SER A 25 -5.46 9.50 8.67
C SER A 25 -6.79 9.03 8.09
N ASP A 26 -7.09 9.37 6.84
CA ASP A 26 -8.29 8.90 6.15
C ASP A 26 -8.21 7.39 5.90
N LEU A 27 -7.05 6.89 5.47
CA LEU A 27 -6.82 5.47 5.25
C LEU A 27 -6.97 4.65 6.54
N GLU A 28 -6.49 5.17 7.68
CA GLU A 28 -6.64 4.53 8.99
C GLU A 28 -8.10 4.48 9.45
N GLN A 29 -8.88 5.54 9.21
CA GLN A 29 -10.28 5.63 9.65
C GLN A 29 -11.24 4.89 8.71
N ASN A 30 -10.94 4.85 7.42
CA ASN A 30 -11.83 4.39 6.36
C ASN A 30 -11.25 3.21 5.58
N PHE A 31 -10.36 2.41 6.19
CA PHE A 31 -9.62 1.33 5.54
C PHE A 31 -10.52 0.38 4.72
N ASP A 32 -11.55 -0.18 5.34
CA ASP A 32 -12.45 -1.15 4.71
C ASP A 32 -13.24 -0.54 3.55
N TRP A 33 -13.59 0.74 3.67
CA TRP A 33 -14.25 1.49 2.60
C TRP A 33 -13.31 1.62 1.39
N HIS A 34 -12.04 1.99 1.61
CA HIS A 34 -11.04 2.07 0.55
C HIS A 34 -10.78 0.72 -0.12
N VAL A 35 -10.73 -0.37 0.63
CA VAL A 35 -10.57 -1.73 0.08
C VAL A 35 -11.77 -2.11 -0.78
N THR A 36 -12.99 -1.82 -0.30
CA THR A 36 -14.23 -2.08 -1.05
C THR A 36 -14.26 -1.27 -2.34
N ARG A 37 -13.97 0.03 -2.25
CA ARG A 37 -13.94 0.92 -3.41
C ARG A 37 -12.90 0.46 -4.44
N TYR A 38 -11.73 0.04 -3.99
CA TYR A 38 -10.71 -0.51 -4.88
C TYR A 38 -11.16 -1.79 -5.59
N ARG A 39 -11.90 -2.69 -4.91
CA ARG A 39 -12.46 -3.87 -5.56
C ARG A 39 -13.40 -3.50 -6.71
N GLU A 40 -14.32 -2.57 -6.49
CA GLU A 40 -15.24 -2.10 -7.53
C GLU A 40 -14.46 -1.58 -8.75
N GLU A 41 -13.40 -0.80 -8.52
CA GLU A 41 -12.54 -0.28 -9.60
C GLU A 41 -11.80 -1.40 -10.36
N VAL A 42 -11.33 -2.43 -9.67
CA VAL A 42 -10.67 -3.59 -10.30
C VAL A 42 -11.67 -4.36 -11.14
N GLU A 43 -12.87 -4.62 -10.62
CA GLU A 43 -13.94 -5.32 -11.35
C GLU A 43 -14.37 -4.54 -12.61
N GLU A 44 -14.55 -3.22 -12.51
CA GLU A 44 -14.87 -2.35 -13.66
C GLU A 44 -13.74 -2.36 -14.71
N LYS A 45 -12.48 -2.25 -14.27
CA LYS A 45 -11.31 -2.33 -15.17
C LYS A 45 -11.25 -3.69 -15.87
N LEU A 46 -11.55 -4.78 -15.16
CA LEU A 46 -11.54 -6.12 -15.74
C LEU A 46 -12.63 -6.27 -16.80
N GLN A 47 -13.86 -5.84 -16.50
CA GLN A 47 -14.99 -5.82 -17.44
C GLN A 47 -14.71 -4.98 -18.69
N THR A 48 -13.90 -3.93 -18.57
CA THR A 48 -13.48 -3.09 -19.70
C THR A 48 -12.22 -3.58 -20.43
N GLY A 49 -11.79 -4.83 -20.18
CA GLY A 49 -10.69 -5.48 -20.88
C GLY A 49 -9.30 -5.06 -20.44
N LYS A 50 -9.16 -4.39 -19.29
CA LYS A 50 -7.87 -3.86 -18.79
C LYS A 50 -7.08 -4.88 -17.96
N ARG A 51 -7.24 -6.17 -18.21
CA ARG A 51 -6.60 -7.26 -17.44
C ARG A 51 -5.08 -7.10 -17.34
N ALA A 52 -4.41 -6.76 -18.44
CA ALA A 52 -2.96 -6.56 -18.46
C ALA A 52 -2.50 -5.44 -17.50
N LEU A 53 -3.26 -4.33 -17.42
CA LEU A 53 -2.95 -3.23 -16.50
C LEU A 53 -3.13 -3.63 -15.04
N LEU A 54 -4.14 -4.46 -14.74
CA LEU A 54 -4.38 -4.99 -13.40
C LEU A 54 -3.27 -5.97 -12.97
N MET A 55 -2.83 -6.85 -13.88
CA MET A 55 -1.69 -7.75 -13.62
C MET A 55 -0.38 -6.97 -13.39
N GLU A 56 -0.16 -5.90 -14.14
CA GLU A 56 1.00 -5.03 -13.93
C GLU A 56 0.91 -4.32 -12.57
N GLU A 57 -0.26 -3.81 -12.19
CA GLU A 57 -0.48 -3.22 -10.87
C GLU A 57 -0.23 -4.22 -9.74
N GLN A 58 -0.74 -5.45 -9.87
CA GLN A 58 -0.47 -6.53 -8.92
C GLN A 58 1.03 -6.76 -8.76
N LYS A 59 1.75 -6.94 -9.87
CA LYS A 59 3.20 -7.17 -9.84
C LYS A 59 3.94 -6.01 -9.18
N ARG A 60 3.58 -4.75 -9.50
CA ARG A 60 4.21 -3.57 -8.88
C ARG A 60 3.99 -3.54 -7.37
N LEU A 61 2.79 -3.87 -6.89
CA LEU A 61 2.49 -3.92 -5.46
C LEU A 61 3.24 -5.07 -4.76
N GLU A 62 3.35 -6.24 -5.40
CA GLU A 62 4.12 -7.38 -4.88
C GLU A 62 5.62 -7.04 -4.80
N ASP A 63 6.18 -6.41 -5.84
CA ASP A 63 7.56 -5.92 -5.87
C ASP A 63 7.80 -4.89 -4.76
N TYR A 64 6.84 -3.97 -4.55
CA TYR A 64 6.86 -2.97 -3.48
C TYR A 64 6.86 -3.60 -2.07
N LEU A 65 6.00 -4.58 -1.81
CA LEU A 65 6.03 -5.28 -0.51
C LEU A 65 7.31 -6.09 -0.32
N ALA A 66 7.87 -6.65 -1.39
CA ALA A 66 9.11 -7.39 -1.33
C ALA A 66 10.30 -6.49 -0.95
N ILE A 67 10.41 -5.27 -1.50
CA ILE A 67 11.45 -4.31 -1.10
C ILE A 67 11.27 -3.86 0.37
N TYR A 68 10.01 -3.65 0.82
CA TYR A 68 9.71 -3.30 2.21
C TYR A 68 10.14 -4.41 3.18
N HIS A 69 9.80 -5.67 2.88
CA HIS A 69 10.19 -6.81 3.72
C HIS A 69 11.70 -7.07 3.77
N ARG A 70 12.46 -6.62 2.76
CA ARG A 70 13.93 -6.64 2.78
C ARG A 70 14.55 -5.46 3.55
N GLY A 71 13.73 -4.52 4.03
CA GLY A 71 14.20 -3.30 4.71
C GLY A 71 14.86 -2.30 3.77
N GLU A 72 14.59 -2.39 2.46
CA GLU A 72 15.14 -1.48 1.44
C GLU A 72 14.36 -0.16 1.36
N VAL A 73 13.14 -0.15 1.91
CA VAL A 73 12.28 1.04 2.05
C VAL A 73 11.57 1.00 3.40
N ASP A 74 11.36 2.17 3.98
CA ASP A 74 10.50 2.37 5.16
C ASP A 74 9.23 3.12 4.76
N ASP A 75 8.09 2.72 5.31
CA ASP A 75 6.78 3.29 5.01
C ASP A 75 5.82 3.06 6.17
N LEU A 76 4.73 3.82 6.21
CA LEU A 76 3.72 3.68 7.26
C LEU A 76 3.04 2.33 7.17
N ARG A 77 2.86 1.71 8.33
CA ARG A 77 2.20 0.40 8.46
C ARG A 77 0.83 0.36 7.77
N VAL A 78 0.01 1.41 7.90
CA VAL A 78 -1.31 1.48 7.26
C VAL A 78 -1.22 1.41 5.73
N ASN A 79 -0.17 1.99 5.14
CA ASN A 79 0.06 1.95 3.70
C ASN A 79 0.46 0.53 3.25
N ILE A 80 1.33 -0.12 4.02
CA ILE A 80 1.75 -1.51 3.79
C ILE A 80 0.56 -2.47 3.89
N ASP A 81 -0.26 -2.31 4.94
CA ASP A 81 -1.46 -3.11 5.16
C ASP A 81 -2.46 -2.90 4.00
N PHE A 82 -2.59 -1.67 3.50
CA PHE A 82 -3.45 -1.36 2.35
C PHE A 82 -2.92 -1.94 1.04
N ALA A 83 -1.61 -1.84 0.77
CA ALA A 83 -0.99 -2.47 -0.40
C ALA A 83 -1.21 -3.99 -0.42
N ALA A 84 -1.08 -4.65 0.74
CA ALA A 84 -1.39 -6.07 0.89
C ALA A 84 -2.88 -6.38 0.66
N ALA A 85 -3.79 -5.52 1.11
CA ALA A 85 -5.22 -5.64 0.82
C ALA A 85 -5.51 -5.51 -0.68
N LYS A 86 -4.89 -4.55 -1.37
CA LYS A 86 -5.01 -4.39 -2.82
C LYS A 86 -4.56 -5.62 -3.59
N ILE A 87 -3.42 -6.23 -3.20
CA ILE A 87 -2.94 -7.48 -3.84
C ILE A 87 -3.96 -8.61 -3.67
N ARG A 88 -4.55 -8.77 -2.47
CA ARG A 88 -5.60 -9.79 -2.24
C ARG A 88 -6.80 -9.57 -3.14
N VAL A 89 -7.30 -8.33 -3.22
CA VAL A 89 -8.40 -7.97 -4.12
C VAL A 89 -8.06 -8.30 -5.57
N LEU A 90 -6.87 -7.92 -6.04
CA LEU A 90 -6.43 -8.21 -7.41
C LEU A 90 -6.39 -9.72 -7.69
N LYS A 91 -5.80 -10.52 -6.81
CA LYS A 91 -5.77 -11.99 -6.94
C LYS A 91 -7.17 -12.57 -7.00
N GLU A 92 -8.02 -12.22 -6.04
CA GLU A 92 -9.40 -12.73 -5.99
C GLU A 92 -10.21 -12.38 -7.23
N VAL A 93 -10.08 -11.15 -7.76
CA VAL A 93 -10.85 -10.72 -8.93
C VAL A 93 -10.26 -11.31 -10.22
N LEU A 94 -8.94 -11.36 -10.37
CA LEU A 94 -8.28 -11.89 -11.56
C LEU A 94 -8.32 -13.42 -11.66
N GLU A 95 -8.43 -14.16 -10.55
CA GLU A 95 -8.51 -15.63 -10.54
C GLU A 95 -9.94 -16.16 -10.74
N ARG A 96 -10.96 -15.32 -10.55
CA ARG A 96 -12.38 -15.67 -10.74
C ARG A 96 -12.84 -15.71 -12.20
N ASP A 97 -12.07 -15.13 -13.11
CA ASP A 97 -12.38 -14.91 -14.53
C ASP A 97 -11.34 -15.62 -15.42
#